data_AF-A0A0M4RVB3-F1
#
_entry.id   AF-A0A0M4RVB3-F1
#
_cell.length_a   1.000
_cell.length_b   1.000
_cell.length_c   1.000
_cell.angle_alpha   90.00
_cell.angle_beta   90.00
_cell.angle_gamma   90.00
#
_symmetry.space_group_name_H-M   'P 1'
#
loop_
_entity.id
_entity.type
_entity.pdbx_description
1 polymer ?
#
loop_
_entity_poly.entity_id
_entity_poly.type
_entity_poly.pdbx_seq_one_letter_code
_entity_poly.pdbx_strand_id
1 'polypeptide(L)' 'MAKDNKKQNEEVIGELNGAVEETTTEEAKETTFKSSYKNLIIAGTSIQFKDGVYSTSDETEIEILRNNNLVAEAGE' A
#
# COMPACT_ATOMS: atom_id res chain seq x y z
N MET A 1 -12.23 55.69 35.74
CA MET A 1 -11.19 54.67 35.98
C MET A 1 -11.24 53.68 34.83
N ALA A 2 -10.07 53.21 34.41
CA ALA A 2 -9.70 52.90 33.03
C ALA A 2 -10.56 51.85 32.32
N LYS A 3 -10.91 52.15 31.07
CA LYS A 3 -11.32 51.16 30.06
C LYS A 3 -10.04 50.81 29.31
N ASP A 4 -9.48 49.65 29.60
CA ASP A 4 -8.23 49.21 28.98
C ASP A 4 -8.42 48.81 27.51
N ASN A 5 -7.39 49.21 26.76
CA ASN A 5 -7.13 49.13 25.33
C ASN A 5 -7.28 47.73 24.73
N LYS A 6 -7.84 47.58 23.52
CA LYS A 6 -7.24 47.77 22.18
C LYS A 6 -6.18 46.71 21.82
N LYS A 7 -6.51 45.99 20.72
CA LYS A 7 -5.63 45.39 19.72
C LYS A 7 -5.16 43.94 19.98
N GLN A 8 -5.86 42.99 19.36
CA GLN A 8 -5.26 41.77 18.79
C GLN A 8 -5.99 41.55 17.45
N ASN A 9 -5.39 41.98 16.33
CA ASN A 9 -4.40 41.26 15.53
C ASN A 9 -5.10 40.18 14.70
N GLU A 10 -5.67 40.58 13.57
CA GLU A 10 -5.07 40.50 12.22
C GLU A 10 -5.41 39.15 11.57
N GLU A 11 -6.15 39.30 10.48
CA GLU A 11 -6.75 38.29 9.62
C GLU A 11 -5.67 37.58 8.79
N VAL A 12 -6.00 36.35 8.35
CA VAL A 12 -5.34 35.60 7.25
C VAL A 12 -3.93 35.09 7.52
N ILE A 13 -3.81 33.78 7.78
CA ILE A 13 -3.12 32.88 6.83
C ILE A 13 -3.89 31.55 6.81
N GLY A 14 -4.67 31.37 5.74
CA GLY A 14 -5.20 30.07 5.37
C GLY A 14 -4.11 29.28 4.68
N GLU A 15 -3.65 28.21 5.32
CA GLU A 15 -2.81 27.13 4.79
C GLU A 15 -2.80 26.12 5.95
N LEU A 16 -3.64 25.09 5.91
CA LEU A 16 -3.20 23.73 5.65
C LEU A 16 -4.44 22.88 5.31
N ASN A 17 -4.99 23.07 4.12
CA ASN A 17 -5.64 21.97 3.42
C ASN A 17 -4.53 20.96 3.11
N GLY A 18 -4.49 19.85 3.85
CA GLY A 18 -3.45 18.83 3.60
C GLY A 18 -3.30 17.77 4.69
N ALA A 19 -3.99 17.89 5.82
CA ALA A 19 -4.17 16.75 6.71
C ALA A 19 -5.46 16.03 6.30
N VAL A 20 -5.44 15.40 5.12
CA VAL A 20 -6.32 14.26 4.90
C VAL A 20 -5.97 13.30 6.02
N GLU A 21 -6.96 13.05 6.87
CA GLU A 21 -6.95 12.00 7.86
C GLU A 21 -6.82 10.64 7.12
N GLU A 22 -5.64 10.32 6.60
CA GLU A 22 -5.29 8.95 6.27
C GLU A 22 -5.00 8.26 7.60
N THR A 23 -6.08 7.83 8.23
CA THR A 23 -6.08 6.68 9.12
C THR A 23 -5.14 5.64 8.52
N THR A 24 -3.94 5.54 9.09
CA THR A 24 -2.91 4.55 8.74
C THR A 24 -3.36 3.18 9.25
N THR A 25 -4.47 2.68 8.71
CA THR A 25 -4.63 1.25 8.51
C THR A 25 -3.75 0.95 7.32
N GLU A 26 -2.54 0.48 7.60
CA GLU A 26 -1.61 -0.05 6.61
C GLU A 26 -2.30 -1.26 5.95
N GLU A 27 -3.17 -1.01 4.98
CA GLU A 27 -3.76 -2.04 4.15
C GLU A 27 -2.59 -2.71 3.45
N ALA A 28 -2.29 -3.95 3.84
CA ALA A 28 -1.19 -4.70 3.28
C ALA A 28 -1.38 -4.76 1.75
N LYS A 29 -0.54 -4.01 1.03
CA LYS A 29 -0.68 -3.79 -0.40
C LYS A 29 -0.61 -5.14 -1.12
N GLU A 30 -1.74 -5.56 -1.67
CA GLU A 30 -1.81 -6.80 -2.43
C GLU A 30 -0.89 -6.72 -3.65
N THR A 31 -0.03 -7.72 -3.79
CA THR A 31 0.90 -7.87 -4.91
C THR A 31 0.43 -9.02 -5.77
N THR A 32 0.36 -8.80 -7.08
CA THR A 32 -0.06 -9.82 -8.04
C THR A 32 1.16 -10.32 -8.81
N PHE A 33 1.24 -11.64 -9.01
CA PHE A 33 2.25 -12.29 -9.81
C PHE A 33 1.61 -13.03 -10.99
N LYS A 34 2.35 -13.11 -12.10
CA LYS A 34 1.97 -13.84 -13.30
C LYS A 34 2.98 -14.95 -13.58
N SER A 35 2.48 -16.06 -14.08
CA SER A 35 3.27 -17.18 -14.59
C SER A 35 2.83 -17.55 -16.00
N SER A 36 3.75 -18.05 -16.82
CA SER A 36 3.41 -18.68 -18.10
C SER A 36 2.68 -20.02 -17.93
N TYR A 37 2.74 -20.63 -16.75
CA TYR A 37 2.03 -21.86 -16.42
C TYR A 37 0.64 -21.52 -15.85
N LYS A 38 -0.42 -21.98 -16.53
CA LYS A 38 -1.81 -21.74 -16.08
C LYS A 38 -2.10 -22.28 -14.67
N ASN A 39 -1.46 -23.38 -14.28
CA ASN A 39 -1.64 -24.00 -12.97
C ASN A 39 -0.26 -24.35 -12.40
N LEU A 40 0.43 -23.35 -11.85
CA LEU A 40 1.68 -23.53 -11.13
C LEU A 40 1.41 -23.73 -9.63
N ILE A 41 2.11 -24.67 -9.01
CA ILE A 41 2.13 -24.86 -7.55
C ILE A 41 3.59 -24.68 -7.12
N ILE A 42 3.83 -23.83 -6.12
CA ILE A 42 5.17 -23.66 -5.55
C ILE A 42 5.37 -24.76 -4.51
N ALA A 43 6.32 -25.66 -4.76
CA ALA A 43 6.56 -26.80 -3.88
C ALA A 43 7.00 -26.34 -2.48
N GLY A 44 6.42 -26.95 -1.44
CA GLY A 44 6.70 -26.60 -0.05
C GLY A 44 5.92 -25.41 0.50
N THR A 45 5.01 -24.81 -0.29
CA THR A 45 4.13 -23.73 0.16
C THR A 45 2.66 -24.00 -0.19
N SER A 46 1.77 -23.11 0.27
CA SER A 46 0.35 -23.06 -0.11
C SER A 46 0.08 -22.29 -1.41
N ILE A 47 1.12 -21.76 -2.06
CA ILE A 47 0.96 -20.87 -3.21
C ILE A 47 0.57 -21.70 -4.45
N GLN A 48 -0.60 -21.38 -5.00
CA GLN A 48 -1.14 -22.00 -6.20
C GLN A 48 -1.67 -20.95 -7.17
N PHE A 49 -1.02 -20.83 -8.32
CA PHE A 49 -1.48 -19.99 -9.42
C PHE A 49 -2.72 -20.62 -10.08
N LYS A 50 -3.68 -19.77 -10.42
CA LYS A 50 -4.89 -20.11 -11.17
C LYS A 50 -4.95 -19.26 -12.42
N ASP A 51 -5.07 -19.91 -13.57
CA ASP A 51 -4.94 -19.29 -14.89
C ASP A 51 -3.69 -18.42 -15.05
N GLY A 52 -2.60 -18.84 -14.39
CA GLY A 52 -1.31 -18.14 -14.43
C GLY A 52 -1.25 -16.90 -13.55
N VAL A 53 -2.20 -16.70 -12.62
CA VAL A 53 -2.22 -15.55 -11.70
C VAL A 53 -2.27 -16.02 -10.25
N TYR A 54 -1.57 -15.29 -9.39
CA TYR A 54 -1.67 -15.41 -7.94
C TYR A 54 -1.48 -14.03 -7.32
N SER A 55 -2.28 -13.71 -6.30
CA SER A 55 -2.21 -12.43 -5.60
C SER A 55 -2.14 -12.70 -4.10
N THR A 56 -1.31 -11.94 -3.40
CA THR A 56 -1.12 -12.07 -1.96
C THR A 56 -0.66 -10.74 -1.37
N SER A 57 -0.99 -10.52 -0.10
CA SER A 57 -0.43 -9.45 0.72
C SER A 57 0.57 -9.98 1.76
N ASP A 58 0.86 -11.29 1.77
CA ASP A 58 1.83 -11.90 2.68
C ASP A 58 3.26 -11.62 2.20
N GLU A 59 4.04 -10.90 3.00
CA GLU A 59 5.40 -10.50 2.62
C GLU A 59 6.36 -11.70 2.43
N THR A 60 6.12 -12.81 3.13
CA THR A 60 6.93 -14.03 2.98
C THR A 60 6.65 -14.69 1.64
N GLU A 61 5.38 -14.79 1.25
CA GLU A 61 4.99 -15.30 -0.06
C GLU A 61 5.51 -14.39 -1.19
N ILE A 62 5.45 -13.07 -1.02
CA ILE A 62 6.01 -12.09 -1.97
C ILE A 62 7.52 -12.30 -2.15
N GLU A 63 8.28 -12.46 -1.05
CA GLU A 63 9.72 -12.72 -1.12
C GLU A 63 10.04 -14.03 -1.85
N ILE A 64 9.29 -15.10 -1.56
CA ILE A 64 9.44 -16.39 -2.25
C ILE A 64 9.22 -16.23 -3.75
N LEU A 65 8.18 -15.48 -4.16
CA LEU A 65 7.81 -15.29 -5.56
C LEU A 65 8.80 -14.39 -6.31
N ARG A 66 9.34 -13.34 -5.66
CA ARG A 66 10.39 -12.51 -6.25
C ARG A 66 11.70 -13.27 -6.49
N ASN A 67 11.98 -14.29 -5.69
CA ASN A 67 13.14 -15.17 -5.86
C ASN A 67 12.85 -16.39 -6.76
N ASN A 68 11.70 -16.43 -7.44
CA ASN A 68 11.28 -17.56 -8.27
C ASN A 68 11.32 -17.22 -9.77
N ASN A 69 12.08 -18.00 -10.56
CA ASN A 69 12.27 -17.74 -11.98
C ASN A 69 11.08 -18.11 -12.89
N LEU A 70 10.00 -18.68 -12.35
CA LEU A 70 8.82 -19.12 -13.11
C LEU A 70 7.67 -18.10 -13.08
N VAL A 71 7.84 -17.02 -12.33
CA VAL A 71 6.82 -16.00 -12.08
C VAL A 71 7.43 -14.60 -12.16
N ALA A 72 6.59 -13.59 -12.38
CA ALA A 72 7.00 -12.18 -12.39
C ALA A 72 5.91 -11.32 -11.76
N GLU A 73 6.29 -10.22 -11.09
CA GLU A 73 5.35 -9.26 -10.54
C GLU A 73 4.53 -8.61 -11.69
N ALA A 74 3.22 -8.55 -11.55
CA ALA A 74 2.34 -8.02 -12.56
C ALA A 74 2.35 -6.48 -12.50
N GLY A 75 2.99 -5.85 -13.48
CA GLY A 75 3.07 -4.38 -13.57
C GLY A 75 4.48 -3.82 -13.70
N GLU A 76 5.50 -4.68 -13.76
CA GLU A 76 6.85 -4.32 -14.24
C GLU A 76 6.92 -4.20 -15.76
#